data_AF-T1BJY8-F1
#
_entry.id   AF-T1BJY8-F1
#
_cell.length_a   1.000
_cell.length_b   1.000
_cell.length_c   1.000
_cell.angle_alpha   90.00
_cell.angle_beta   90.00
_cell.angle_gamma   90.00
#
_symmetry.space_group_name_H-M   'P 1'
#
loop_
_entity.id
_entity.type
_entity.pdbx_description
1 polymer ?
#
loop_
_entity_poly.entity_id
_entity_poly.type
_entity_poly.pdbx_seq_one_letter_code
_entity_poly.pdbx_strand_id
1 'polypeptide(L)'
;MALGINQVAGLSGSFIGLMLGGVLAPIQWRLIFLVSVPIGLFGTVWAYRKLREVPRRSTAHLDWAGNVTFALGLIGIMVGITYGIQPYGGATMGWTSPFVLGSLAGGVALLIAFALIEQRVADPMFRLALFRIRAFTAGSLSSLLASMGRGGLMFILIIWLQGIWL
;
A
#
# COMPACT_ATOMS: atom_id res chain seq x y z
N MET A 1 -16.96 -17.77 -6.84
CA MET A 1 -17.38 -16.96 -8.01
C MET A 1 -17.32 -15.45 -7.76
N ALA A 2 -17.87 -14.91 -6.66
CA ALA A 2 -17.83 -13.47 -6.38
C ALA A 2 -16.40 -12.86 -6.27
N LEU A 3 -15.48 -13.55 -5.58
CA LEU A 3 -14.06 -13.15 -5.54
C LEU A 3 -13.42 -13.13 -6.94
N GLY A 4 -13.73 -14.11 -7.80
CA GLY A 4 -13.23 -14.16 -9.17
C GLY A 4 -13.74 -13.00 -10.02
N ILE A 5 -15.03 -12.68 -9.93
CA ILE A 5 -15.63 -11.54 -10.64
C ILE A 5 -15.02 -10.21 -10.19
N ASN A 6 -14.78 -10.04 -8.88
CA ASN A 6 -14.12 -8.84 -8.36
C ASN A 6 -12.69 -8.70 -8.88
N GLN A 7 -11.92 -9.79 -8.91
CA GLN A 7 -10.56 -9.78 -9.44
C GLN A 7 -10.51 -9.49 -10.94
N VAL A 8 -11.42 -10.08 -11.73
CA VAL A 8 -11.52 -9.80 -13.16
C VAL A 8 -11.88 -8.32 -13.38
N ALA A 9 -12.87 -7.80 -12.66
CA ALA A 9 -13.24 -6.39 -12.75
C ALA A 9 -12.07 -5.45 -12.40
N GLY A 10 -11.32 -5.77 -11.33
CA GLY A 10 -10.13 -5.00 -10.93
C GLY A 10 -9.03 -5.04 -11.99
N LEU A 11 -8.71 -6.22 -12.53
CA LEU A 11 -7.70 -6.37 -13.59
C LEU A 11 -8.12 -5.64 -14.86
N SER A 12 -9.36 -5.81 -15.32
CA SER A 12 -9.89 -5.10 -16.49
C SER A 12 -9.82 -3.58 -16.31
N GLY A 13 -10.18 -3.07 -15.13
CA GLY A 13 -10.06 -1.65 -14.80
C GLY A 13 -8.61 -1.15 -14.89
N SER A 14 -7.66 -1.88 -14.30
CA SER A 14 -6.23 -1.54 -14.37
C SER A 14 -5.70 -1.54 -15.80
N PHE A 15 -6.09 -2.51 -16.63
CA PHE A 15 -5.69 -2.57 -18.04
C PHE A 15 -6.24 -1.40 -18.86
N ILE A 16 -7.54 -1.10 -18.70
CA ILE A 16 -8.18 0.03 -19.38
C ILE A 16 -7.54 1.35 -18.94
N GLY A 17 -7.29 1.51 -17.64
CA GLY A 17 -6.62 2.68 -17.09
C GLY A 17 -5.21 2.87 -17.65
N LEU A 18 -4.42 1.79 -17.77
CA LEU A 18 -3.08 1.85 -18.34
C LEU A 18 -3.09 2.19 -19.84
N MET A 19 -4.00 1.60 -20.62
CA MET A 19 -4.17 1.90 -22.04
C MET A 19 -4.55 3.37 -22.25
N LEU A 20 -5.54 3.86 -21.52
CA LEU A 20 -5.94 5.27 -21.58
C LEU A 20 -4.81 6.19 -21.13
N GLY A 21 -4.10 5.84 -20.06
CA GLY A 21 -2.93 6.57 -19.57
C GLY A 21 -1.83 6.67 -20.63
N GLY A 22 -1.49 5.56 -21.29
CA GLY A 22 -0.47 5.51 -22.34
C GLY A 22 -0.82 6.33 -23.59
N VAL A 23 -2.09 6.37 -23.98
CA VAL A 23 -2.55 7.17 -25.14
C VAL A 23 -2.66 8.66 -24.80
N LEU A 24 -3.09 8.99 -23.57
CA LEU A 24 -3.31 10.38 -23.15
C LEU A 24 -2.03 11.08 -22.67
N ALA A 25 -1.05 10.33 -22.14
CA ALA A 25 0.20 10.88 -21.62
C ALA A 25 0.99 11.74 -22.64
N PRO A 26 1.15 11.33 -23.91
CA PRO A 26 1.92 12.10 -24.89
C PRO A 26 1.21 13.37 -25.36
N ILE A 27 -0.13 13.39 -25.31
CA ILE A 27 -0.95 14.52 -25.78
C ILE A 27 -0.92 15.62 -24.72
N GLN A 28 -1.39 15.29 -23.52
CA GLN A 28 -1.40 16.20 -22.38
C GLN A 28 -1.62 15.38 -21.11
N TRP A 29 -0.57 15.20 -20.30
CA TRP A 29 -0.60 14.38 -19.08
C TRP A 29 -1.76 14.73 -18.11
N ARG A 30 -2.23 15.99 -18.10
CA ARG A 30 -3.37 16.44 -17.28
C ARG A 30 -4.68 15.72 -17.64
N LEU A 31 -4.83 15.24 -18.87
CA LEU A 31 -6.01 14.51 -19.33
C LEU A 31 -6.18 13.17 -18.59
N ILE A 32 -5.10 12.55 -18.12
CA ILE A 32 -5.15 11.31 -17.34
C ILE A 32 -5.96 11.53 -16.04
N PHE A 33 -5.72 12.65 -15.36
CA PHE A 33 -6.46 13.04 -14.16
C PHE A 33 -7.91 13.40 -14.51
N LEU A 34 -8.11 14.16 -15.60
CA LEU A 34 -9.43 14.61 -16.02
C LEU A 34 -10.35 13.44 -16.41
N VAL A 35 -9.83 12.38 -17.02
CA VAL A 35 -10.59 11.18 -17.39
C VAL A 35 -10.87 10.28 -16.18
N SER A 36 -9.96 10.22 -15.21
CA SER A 36 -10.15 9.44 -13.99
C SER A 36 -11.29 9.98 -13.10
N VAL A 37 -11.45 11.29 -13.05
CA VAL A 37 -12.50 11.98 -12.25
C VAL A 37 -13.92 11.53 -12.60
N PRO A 38 -14.41 11.60 -13.86
CA PRO A 38 -15.77 11.20 -14.21
C PRO A 38 -16.00 9.70 -14.03
N ILE A 39 -15.00 8.86 -14.31
CA ILE A 39 -15.08 7.41 -14.11
C ILE A 39 -15.25 7.10 -12.61
N GLY A 40 -14.42 7.72 -11.77
CA GLY A 40 -14.51 7.60 -10.31
C GLY A 40 -15.87 8.07 -9.78
N LEU A 41 -16.32 9.25 -10.23
CA LEU A 41 -17.60 9.81 -9.82
C LEU A 41 -18.78 8.90 -10.21
N PHE A 42 -18.79 8.38 -11.43
CA PHE A 42 -19.80 7.42 -11.88
C PHE A 42 -19.82 6.17 -11.00
N GLY A 43 -18.65 5.60 -10.71
CA GLY A 43 -18.49 4.45 -9.82
C GLY A 43 -19.03 4.73 -8.42
N THR A 44 -18.70 5.88 -7.83
CA THR A 44 -19.19 6.30 -6.51
C THR A 44 -20.70 6.47 -6.48
N VAL A 45 -21.27 7.17 -7.47
CA VAL A 45 -22.73 7.39 -7.54
C VAL A 45 -23.47 6.06 -7.74
N TRP A 46 -22.95 5.17 -8.58
CA TRP A 46 -23.55 3.87 -8.81
C TRP A 46 -23.46 2.97 -7.58
N ALA A 47 -22.32 2.95 -6.89
CA ALA A 47 -22.14 2.24 -5.64
C ALA A 47 -23.13 2.76 -4.58
N TYR A 48 -23.22 4.08 -4.40
CA TYR A 48 -24.14 4.69 -3.43
C TYR A 48 -25.60 4.33 -3.70
N ARG A 49 -26.01 4.23 -4.97
CA ARG A 49 -27.38 3.86 -5.34
C ARG A 49 -27.69 2.37 -5.23
N LYS A 50 -26.70 1.51 -5.45
CA LYS A 50 -26.92 0.06 -5.65
C LYS A 50 -26.45 -0.80 -4.49
N LEU A 51 -25.49 -0.34 -3.68
CA LEU A 51 -25.14 -1.02 -2.44
C LEU A 51 -26.29 -0.84 -1.45
N ARG A 52 -26.90 -1.96 -1.07
CA ARG A 52 -27.74 -2.01 0.12
C ARG A 52 -26.83 -2.29 1.30
N GLU A 53 -26.89 -1.44 2.32
CA GLU A 53 -26.27 -1.73 3.60
C GLU A 53 -26.92 -2.99 4.17
N VAL A 54 -26.14 -4.07 4.27
CA VAL A 54 -26.57 -5.27 4.99
C VAL A 54 -26.12 -5.06 6.44
N PRO A 55 -27.04 -4.89 7.41
CA PRO A 55 -26.65 -4.63 8.78
C PRO A 55 -25.98 -5.87 9.35
N ARG A 56 -24.64 -5.86 9.35
CA ARG A 56 -23.84 -6.84 10.07
C ARG A 56 -23.61 -6.27 11.46
N ARG A 57 -24.41 -6.73 12.44
CA ARG A 57 -24.15 -6.48 13.86
C ARG A 57 -22.84 -7.17 14.24
N SER A 58 -21.74 -6.45 14.09
CA SER A 58 -20.48 -6.75 14.75
C SER A 58 -20.10 -5.49 15.50
N THR A 59 -20.38 -5.46 16.79
CA THR A 59 -19.80 -4.48 17.71
C THR A 59 -18.33 -4.85 17.90
N ALA A 60 -17.54 -4.77 16.83
CA ALA A 60 -16.10 -4.85 16.92
C ALA A 60 -15.65 -3.48 17.42
N HIS A 61 -15.09 -3.44 18.63
CA HIS A 61 -14.51 -2.21 19.14
C HIS A 61 -13.25 -1.90 18.33
N LEU A 62 -13.19 -0.70 17.75
CA LEU A 62 -12.05 -0.28 16.96
C LEU A 62 -10.86 -0.06 17.91
N ASP A 63 -9.79 -0.84 17.75
CA ASP A 63 -8.54 -0.66 18.50
C ASP A 63 -7.78 0.55 17.96
N TRP A 64 -8.09 1.72 18.50
CA TRP A 64 -7.42 2.97 18.15
C TRP A 64 -5.94 2.97 18.52
N ALA A 65 -5.55 2.35 19.64
CA ALA A 65 -4.17 2.35 20.09
C ALA A 65 -3.31 1.48 19.17
N GLY A 66 -3.79 0.27 18.85
CA GLY A 66 -3.17 -0.60 17.85
C GLY A 66 -3.11 0.07 16.48
N ASN A 67 -4.22 0.63 16.00
CA ASN A 67 -4.26 1.28 14.68
C ASN A 67 -3.31 2.48 14.56
N VAL A 68 -3.24 3.34 15.58
CA VAL A 68 -2.34 4.51 15.58
C VAL A 68 -0.88 4.09 15.65
N THR A 69 -0.53 3.15 16.54
CA THR A 69 0.86 2.68 16.65
C THR A 69 1.32 1.96 15.37
N PHE A 70 0.45 1.16 14.76
CA PHE A 70 0.72 0.53 13.47
C PHE A 70 0.89 1.57 12.35
N ALA A 71 -0.03 2.52 12.23
CA ALA A 71 0.01 3.55 11.19
C ALA A 71 1.28 4.42 11.32
N LEU A 72 1.58 4.92 12.52
CA LEU A 72 2.76 5.74 12.76
C LEU A 72 4.05 4.93 12.56
N GLY A 73 4.09 3.66 12.97
CA GLY A 73 5.23 2.79 12.76
C GLY A 73 5.52 2.57 11.27
N LEU A 74 4.49 2.28 10.49
CA LEU A 74 4.60 2.08 9.04
C LEU A 74 4.99 3.37 8.32
N ILE A 75 4.38 4.51 8.69
CA ILE A 75 4.72 5.83 8.15
C ILE A 75 6.18 6.16 8.46
N GLY A 76 6.64 5.93 9.70
CA GLY A 76 8.03 6.17 10.09
C GLY A 76 9.04 5.37 9.26
N ILE A 77 8.76 4.09 9.02
CA ILE A 77 9.60 3.25 8.15
C ILE A 77 9.57 3.76 6.70
N MET A 78 8.39 4.06 6.16
CA MET A 78 8.25 4.59 4.80
C MET A 78 8.99 5.91 4.61
N VAL A 79 8.86 6.83 5.56
CA VAL A 79 9.57 8.12 5.60
C VAL A 79 11.07 7.86 5.66
N GLY A 80 11.53 7.01 6.58
CA GLY A 80 12.94 6.64 6.72
C GLY A 80 13.53 6.10 5.42
N ILE A 81 12.86 5.17 4.74
CA ILE A 81 13.31 4.63 3.45
C ILE A 81 13.31 5.72 2.37
N THR A 82 12.25 6.52 2.30
CA THR A 82 12.09 7.55 1.26
C THR A 82 13.18 8.62 1.35
N TYR A 83 13.42 9.15 2.55
CA TYR A 83 14.47 10.14 2.79
C TYR A 83 15.87 9.53 2.83
N GLY A 84 15.99 8.23 3.11
CA GLY A 84 17.27 7.50 3.05
C GLY A 84 17.84 7.43 1.63
N ILE A 85 16.97 7.35 0.61
CA ILE A 85 17.38 7.34 -0.81
C ILE A 85 17.71 8.76 -1.31
N GLN A 86 17.30 9.81 -0.60
CA GLN A 86 17.61 11.19 -0.97
C GLN A 86 19.02 11.60 -0.53
N PRO A 87 19.70 12.51 -1.25
CA PRO A 87 21.01 13.00 -0.85
C PRO A 87 20.94 13.76 0.49
N TYR A 88 21.95 13.59 1.33
CA TYR A 88 22.06 14.30 2.60
C TYR A 88 23.50 14.72 2.85
N GLY A 89 23.71 16.02 3.08
CA GLY A 89 25.04 16.61 3.23
C GLY A 89 25.87 16.44 1.94
N GLY A 90 26.96 15.68 2.02
CA GLY A 90 27.84 15.33 0.89
C GLY A 90 27.74 13.88 0.40
N ALA A 91 26.86 13.07 1.00
CA ALA A 91 26.62 11.70 0.55
C ALA A 91 25.48 11.68 -0.48
N THR A 92 25.62 10.82 -1.49
CA THR A 92 24.58 10.59 -2.50
C THR A 92 23.29 9.99 -1.91
N MET A 93 23.37 9.42 -0.70
CA MET A 93 22.25 8.84 0.02
C MET A 93 22.25 9.25 1.50
N GLY A 94 21.05 9.45 2.05
CA GLY A 94 20.80 9.96 3.40
C GLY A 94 20.73 8.95 4.52
N TRP A 95 21.23 7.72 4.30
CA TRP A 95 21.24 6.65 5.31
C TRP A 95 22.00 7.01 6.60
N THR A 96 22.90 8.00 6.54
CA THR A 96 23.65 8.51 7.71
C THR A 96 22.92 9.63 8.44
N SER A 97 21.79 10.11 7.92
CA SER A 97 21.01 11.17 8.55
C SER A 97 20.42 10.67 9.88
N PRO A 98 20.62 11.39 10.99
CA PRO A 98 19.99 11.06 12.27
C PRO A 98 18.46 10.99 12.16
N PHE A 99 17.87 11.76 11.25
CA PHE A 99 16.42 11.72 10.98
C PHE A 99 15.99 10.40 10.35
N VAL A 100 16.74 9.88 9.37
CA VAL A 100 16.45 8.60 8.71
C VAL A 100 16.59 7.45 9.69
N LEU A 101 17.68 7.43 10.46
CA LEU A 101 17.91 6.41 11.48
C LEU A 101 16.86 6.49 12.59
N GLY A 102 16.51 7.68 13.06
CA GLY A 102 15.45 7.89 14.05
C GLY A 102 14.08 7.46 13.54
N SER A 103 13.76 7.74 12.28
CA SER A 103 12.49 7.34 11.65
C SER A 103 12.40 5.82 11.47
N LEU A 104 13.49 5.16 11.06
CA LEU A 104 13.56 3.71 10.92
C LEU A 104 13.49 3.02 12.29
N ALA A 105 14.33 3.43 13.24
CA ALA A 105 14.36 2.84 14.58
C ALA A 105 13.04 3.10 15.33
N GLY A 106 12.52 4.33 15.27
CA GLY A 106 11.23 4.70 15.85
C GLY A 106 10.07 3.95 15.20
N GLY A 107 10.09 3.79 13.88
CA GLY A 107 9.09 3.02 13.16
C GLY A 107 9.08 1.54 13.55
N VAL A 108 10.25 0.90 13.63
CA VAL A 108 10.40 -0.48 14.12
C VAL A 108 9.95 -0.60 15.58
N ALA A 109 10.33 0.34 16.44
CA ALA A 109 9.92 0.35 17.84
C ALA A 109 8.38 0.46 17.99
N LEU A 110 7.73 1.30 17.18
CA LEU A 110 6.27 1.43 17.14
C LEU A 110 5.58 0.16 16.63
N LEU A 111 6.15 -0.54 15.65
CA LEU A 111 5.61 -1.82 15.19
C LEU A 111 5.77 -2.94 16.23
N ILE A 112 6.86 -2.93 17.01
CA ILE A 112 7.02 -3.84 18.15
C ILE A 112 6.00 -3.50 19.24
N ALA A 113 5.83 -2.22 19.56
CA ALA A 113 4.83 -1.76 20.52
C ALA A 113 3.42 -2.14 20.08
N PHE A 114 3.10 -2.00 18.79
CA PHE A 114 1.86 -2.49 18.20
C PHE A 114 1.65 -3.98 18.46
N ALA A 115 2.63 -4.83 18.16
CA ALA A 115 2.52 -6.27 18.40
C ALA A 115 2.28 -6.61 19.88
N LEU A 116 2.84 -5.83 20.81
CA LEU A 116 2.63 -6.01 22.25
C LEU A 116 1.25 -5.51 22.71
N ILE A 117 0.75 -4.41 22.15
CA ILE A 117 -0.59 -3.87 22.42
C ILE A 117 -1.65 -4.86 21.92
N GLU A 118 -1.47 -5.37 20.70
CA GLU A 118 -2.36 -6.30 20.04
C GLU A 118 -2.53 -7.62 20.82
N GLN A 119 -1.49 -8.06 21.54
CA GLN A 119 -1.58 -9.23 22.43
C GLN A 119 -2.45 -8.99 23.68
N ARG A 120 -2.70 -7.73 24.05
CA ARG A 120 -3.44 -7.35 25.26
C ARG A 120 -4.87 -6.91 24.99
N VAL A 121 -5.24 -6.68 23.73
CA VAL A 121 -6.57 -6.17 23.33
C VAL A 121 -7.55 -7.33 23.17
N ALA A 122 -8.80 -7.11 23.61
CA ALA A 122 -9.85 -8.14 23.61
C ALA A 122 -10.34 -8.52 22.19
N ASP A 123 -10.39 -7.54 21.28
CA ASP A 123 -10.72 -7.71 19.86
C ASP A 123 -9.52 -7.32 18.98
N PRO A 124 -8.51 -8.19 18.81
CA PRO A 124 -7.35 -7.89 18.00
C PRO A 124 -7.72 -7.76 16.52
N MET A 125 -7.25 -6.68 15.87
CA MET A 125 -7.21 -6.51 14.41
C MET A 125 -6.52 -7.69 13.71
N PHE A 126 -5.42 -8.19 14.28
CA PHE A 126 -4.67 -9.33 13.77
C PHE A 126 -4.65 -10.47 14.78
N ARG A 127 -5.15 -11.63 14.35
CA ARG A 127 -5.00 -12.87 15.12
C ARG A 127 -3.54 -13.34 15.06
N LEU A 128 -2.70 -12.81 15.94
CA LEU A 128 -1.26 -13.12 16.02
C LEU A 128 -0.96 -14.62 16.14
N ALA A 129 -1.91 -15.40 16.67
CA ALA A 129 -1.82 -16.86 16.72
C ALA A 129 -1.67 -17.51 15.32
N LEU A 130 -2.15 -16.87 14.24
CA LEU A 130 -1.98 -17.35 12.87
C LEU A 130 -0.51 -17.33 12.43
N PHE A 131 0.30 -16.37 12.91
CA PHE A 131 1.74 -16.32 12.61
C PHE A 131 2.53 -17.46 13.30
N ARG A 132 1.91 -18.21 14.21
CA ARG A 132 2.49 -19.45 14.73
C ARG A 132 2.48 -20.56 13.68
N ILE A 133 1.60 -20.48 12.69
CA ILE A 133 1.53 -21.44 11.58
C ILE A 133 2.63 -21.06 10.58
N ARG A 134 3.67 -21.90 10.49
CA ARG A 134 4.82 -21.66 9.58
C ARG A 134 4.37 -21.40 8.14
N ALA A 135 3.38 -22.12 7.65
CA ALA A 135 2.84 -21.93 6.30
C ALA A 135 2.19 -20.53 6.11
N PHE A 136 1.50 -20.01 7.13
CA PHE A 136 0.90 -18.69 7.09
C PHE A 136 1.96 -17.59 7.11
N THR A 137 2.97 -17.72 7.99
CA THR A 137 4.09 -16.77 8.08
C THR A 137 4.93 -16.78 6.81
N ALA A 138 5.26 -17.97 6.29
CA ALA A 138 5.99 -18.11 5.03
C ALA A 138 5.18 -17.56 3.84
N GLY A 139 3.87 -17.81 3.78
CA GLY A 139 2.99 -17.26 2.75
C GLY A 139 2.89 -15.73 2.80
N SER A 140 2.79 -15.17 4.00
CA SER A 140 2.77 -13.71 4.21
C SER A 140 4.09 -13.07 3.82
N LEU A 141 5.22 -13.67 4.23
CA LEU A 141 6.56 -13.20 3.87
C LEU A 141 6.81 -13.31 2.36
N SER A 142 6.40 -14.42 1.74
CA SER A 142 6.47 -14.62 0.29
C SER A 142 5.65 -13.57 -0.45
N SER A 143 4.44 -13.25 0.03
CA SER A 143 3.58 -12.21 -0.54
C SER A 143 4.20 -10.81 -0.42
N LEU A 144 4.86 -10.52 0.70
CA LEU A 144 5.60 -9.28 0.90
C LEU A 144 6.76 -9.17 -0.09
N LEU A 145 7.62 -10.18 -0.15
CA LEU A 145 8.77 -10.23 -1.06
C LEU A 145 8.33 -10.15 -2.53
N ALA A 146 7.27 -10.87 -2.91
CA ALA A 146 6.70 -10.81 -4.25
C ALA A 146 6.18 -9.41 -4.58
N SER A 147 5.60 -8.69 -3.61
CA SER A 147 5.12 -7.32 -3.81
C SER A 147 6.27 -6.32 -3.94
N MET A 148 7.33 -6.46 -3.14
CA MET A 148 8.56 -5.66 -3.29
C MET A 148 9.22 -5.90 -4.65
N GLY A 149 9.32 -7.17 -5.06
CA GLY A 149 9.86 -7.56 -6.36
C GLY A 149 9.03 -7.01 -7.53
N ARG A 150 7.70 -7.10 -7.46
CA ARG A 150 6.80 -6.50 -8.47
C ARG A 150 6.95 -4.99 -8.56
N GLY A 151 7.04 -4.29 -7.43
CA GLY A 151 7.24 -2.84 -7.41
C GLY A 151 8.56 -2.43 -8.05
N GLY A 152 9.66 -3.07 -7.67
CA GLY A 152 10.99 -2.83 -8.25
C GLY A 152 11.04 -3.17 -9.74
N LEU A 153 10.46 -4.30 -10.15
CA LEU A 153 10.37 -4.70 -11.56
C LEU A 153 9.61 -3.67 -12.39
N MET A 154 8.46 -3.18 -11.91
CA MET A 154 7.69 -2.15 -12.62
C MET A 154 8.50 -0.87 -12.82
N PHE A 155 9.23 -0.43 -11.81
CA PHE A 155 10.10 0.75 -11.91
C PHE A 155 11.22 0.55 -12.95
N ILE A 156 11.92 -0.57 -12.88
CA ILE A 156 13.02 -0.90 -13.82
C ILE A 156 12.48 -1.05 -15.24
N LEU A 157 11.35 -1.73 -15.43
CA LEU A 157 10.72 -1.91 -16.74
C LEU A 157 10.36 -0.57 -17.39
N ILE A 158 9.82 0.38 -16.63
CA ILE A 158 9.50 1.71 -17.16
C ILE A 158 10.77 2.42 -17.63
N ILE A 159 11.81 2.47 -16.79
CA ILE A 159 13.09 3.11 -17.14
C ILE A 159 13.72 2.44 -18.35
N TRP A 160 13.74 1.11 -18.40
CA TRP A 160 14.30 0.36 -19.52
C TRP A 160 13.54 0.62 -20.82
N LEU A 161 12.21 0.56 -20.78
CA LEU A 161 11.36 0.83 -21.96
C LEU A 161 11.49 2.28 -22.44
N GLN A 162 11.61 3.26 -21.54
CA GLN A 162 11.80 4.67 -21.93
C GLN A 162 13.23 4.97 -22.41
N GLY A 163 14.23 4.38 -21.76
CA GLY A 163 15.64 4.61 -22.05
C GLY A 163 16.13 4.01 -23.36
N ILE A 164 15.43 3.03 -23.92
CA ILE A 164 15.72 2.52 -25.29
C ILE A 164 15.35 3.55 -26.37
N TRP A 165 14.44 4.49 -26.06
CA TRP A 165 14.01 5.53 -26.98
C TRP A 165 14.73 6.88 -26.77
N LEU A 166 15.78 6.92 -25.95
CA LEU A 166 16.68 8.07 -25.73
C LEU A 166 18.08 7.76 -26.26
#